data_AF-A0A7U3Y558-F1
#
_entry.id   AF-A0A7U3Y558-F1
#
_cell.length_a   1.000
_cell.length_b   1.000
_cell.length_c   1.000
_cell.angle_alpha   90.00
_cell.angle_beta   90.00
_cell.angle_gamma   90.00
#
_symmetry.space_group_name_H-M   'P 1'
#
loop_
_entity.id
_entity.type
_entity.pdbx_description
1 polymer ?
#
loop_
_entity_poly.entity_id
_entity_poly.type
_entity_poly.pdbx_seq_one_letter_code
_entity_poly.pdbx_strand_id
1 'polypeptide(L)'
;MATPYITIGCPTTGGGQVISGNSMFLIDGIPVACVGDKATCPTHKVVATIVSGDPYMQIFGKAAARVNDSLSCGCKLLPQQNLVVQDNGGGAVQGSQASNATQDSFMPQTDEHGIKFQLKDQETGKPLAQQYFKLQGPDGSEIEGFTDENGFTELIKTGTEAKEIDLTTFDLSQPMAKWE
;
A
#
# COMPACT_ATOMS: atom_id res chain seq x y z
N MET A 1 13.79 -20.44 15.37
CA MET A 1 12.80 -19.46 14.87
C MET A 1 13.45 -18.10 14.85
N ALA A 2 13.36 -17.37 13.74
CA ALA A 2 13.84 -16.00 13.69
C ALA A 2 12.89 -15.11 14.50
N THR A 3 13.39 -14.46 15.56
CA THR A 3 12.64 -13.44 16.29
C THR A 3 12.89 -12.11 15.61
N PRO A 4 11.85 -11.41 15.17
CA PRO A 4 12.12 -10.23 14.39
C PRO A 4 12.40 -9.01 15.27
N TYR A 5 13.01 -8.00 14.67
CA TYR A 5 13.40 -6.77 15.34
C TYR A 5 12.24 -5.78 15.44
N ILE A 6 12.37 -4.87 16.39
CA ILE A 6 11.39 -3.83 16.68
C ILE A 6 11.86 -2.52 16.06
N THR A 7 10.95 -1.82 15.39
CA THR A 7 11.17 -0.53 14.77
C THR A 7 10.38 0.58 15.48
N ILE A 8 10.68 1.84 15.15
CA ILE A 8 9.86 2.97 15.58
C ILE A 8 8.42 2.77 15.12
N GLY A 9 7.47 3.03 16.02
CA GLY A 9 6.04 2.85 15.78
C GLY A 9 5.49 1.49 16.23
N CYS A 10 6.33 0.49 16.50
CA CYS A 10 5.85 -0.80 17.00
C CYS A 10 5.03 -0.65 18.30
N PRO A 11 3.90 -1.37 18.43
CA PRO A 11 3.08 -1.30 19.61
C PRO A 11 3.73 -2.06 20.78
N THR A 12 3.24 -1.76 21.97
CA THR A 12 3.65 -2.38 23.23
C THR A 12 2.43 -3.00 23.89
N THR A 13 2.62 -4.01 24.73
CA THR A 13 1.50 -4.61 25.49
C THR A 13 0.82 -3.60 26.43
N GLY A 14 1.46 -2.47 26.73
CA GLY A 14 0.89 -1.37 27.50
C GLY A 14 0.06 -0.37 26.68
N GLY A 15 -0.28 -0.70 25.43
CA GLY A 15 -1.13 0.11 24.55
C GLY A 15 -0.46 1.35 23.96
N GLY A 16 0.86 1.51 24.13
CA GLY A 16 1.64 2.59 23.53
C GLY A 16 2.56 2.07 22.44
N GLN A 17 3.51 2.91 22.01
CA GLN A 17 4.37 2.61 20.87
C GLN A 17 5.81 3.06 21.09
N VAL A 18 6.73 2.47 20.35
CA VAL A 18 8.14 2.89 20.33
C VAL A 18 8.26 4.24 19.63
N ILE A 19 8.97 5.19 20.25
CA ILE A 19 9.08 6.58 19.77
C ILE A 19 10.52 6.98 19.41
N SER A 20 11.51 6.16 19.75
CA SER A 20 12.92 6.40 19.49
C SER A 20 13.56 5.15 18.91
N GLY A 21 14.55 5.35 18.05
CA GLY A 21 15.30 4.29 17.39
C GLY A 21 16.59 4.85 16.77
N ASN A 22 17.40 3.95 16.20
CA ASN A 22 18.68 4.29 15.60
C ASN A 22 18.55 4.48 14.08
N SER A 23 18.75 5.70 13.59
CA SER A 23 18.65 6.04 12.17
C SER A 23 19.73 5.43 11.28
N MET A 24 20.79 4.85 11.84
CA MET A 24 21.85 4.20 11.06
C MET A 24 21.44 2.81 10.53
N PHE A 25 20.48 2.17 11.18
CA PHE A 25 20.00 0.86 10.79
C PHE A 25 18.50 0.90 10.61
N LEU A 26 18.08 0.84 9.35
CA LEU A 26 16.68 0.93 8.95
C LEU A 26 16.19 -0.41 8.45
N ILE A 27 15.01 -0.83 8.90
CA ILE A 27 14.27 -1.95 8.33
C ILE A 27 13.08 -1.33 7.61
N ASP A 28 12.95 -1.59 6.30
CA ASP A 28 11.91 -1.00 5.44
C ASP A 28 11.85 0.54 5.51
N GLY A 29 13.02 1.19 5.65
CA GLY A 29 13.11 2.65 5.79
C GLY A 29 12.75 3.19 7.18
N ILE A 30 12.45 2.32 8.15
CA ILE A 30 12.11 2.70 9.52
C ILE A 30 13.28 2.40 10.47
N PRO A 31 13.71 3.35 11.32
CA PRO A 31 14.79 3.11 12.27
C PRO A 31 14.48 1.98 13.26
N VAL A 32 15.47 1.13 13.52
CA VAL A 32 15.38 0.03 14.49
C VAL A 32 15.58 0.52 15.91
N ALA A 33 14.76 0.03 16.83
CA ALA A 33 14.87 0.32 18.25
C ALA A 33 15.96 -0.52 18.90
N CYS A 34 16.74 0.09 19.79
CA CYS A 34 17.82 -0.54 20.53
C CYS A 34 17.59 -0.42 22.04
N VAL A 35 18.35 -1.18 22.83
CA VAL A 35 18.38 -1.03 24.29
C VAL A 35 18.73 0.41 24.65
N GLY A 36 17.92 1.02 25.52
CA GLY A 36 18.01 2.44 25.88
C GLY A 36 17.08 3.36 25.09
N ASP A 37 16.39 2.89 24.05
CA ASP A 37 15.37 3.68 23.35
C ASP A 37 14.06 3.78 24.14
N LYS A 38 13.30 4.83 23.85
CA LYS A 38 12.06 5.20 24.53
C LYS A 38 10.83 4.63 23.83
N ALA A 39 9.86 4.20 24.64
CA ALA A 39 8.53 3.81 24.23
C ALA A 39 7.48 4.43 25.15
N THR A 40 6.33 4.80 24.59
CA THR A 40 5.19 5.29 25.38
C THR A 40 4.44 4.12 25.99
N CYS A 41 3.96 4.28 27.22
CA CYS A 41 3.11 3.30 27.88
C CYS A 41 1.90 4.00 28.53
N PRO A 42 0.76 4.09 27.84
CA PRO A 42 -0.49 4.62 28.36
C PRO A 42 -0.98 3.93 29.63
N THR A 43 -0.82 2.60 29.74
CA THR A 43 -1.24 1.83 30.93
C THR A 43 -0.57 2.32 32.20
N HIS A 44 0.74 2.59 32.15
CA HIS A 44 1.51 3.04 33.31
C HIS A 44 1.71 4.57 33.34
N LYS A 45 1.20 5.30 32.33
CA LYS A 45 1.35 6.75 32.13
C LYS A 45 2.81 7.24 32.20
N VAL A 46 3.75 6.42 31.74
CA VAL A 46 5.19 6.73 31.72
C VAL A 46 5.79 6.51 30.34
N VAL A 47 6.91 7.18 30.08
CA VAL A 47 7.80 6.85 28.97
C VAL A 47 8.77 5.77 29.46
N ALA A 48 8.54 4.54 29.01
CA ALA A 48 9.39 3.42 29.35
C ALA A 48 10.62 3.35 28.43
N THR A 49 11.66 2.69 28.90
CA THR A 49 12.89 2.47 28.15
C THR A 49 13.07 0.99 27.87
N ILE A 50 13.58 0.62 26.71
CA ILE A 50 13.88 -0.78 26.37
C ILE A 50 15.08 -1.24 27.19
N VAL A 51 14.91 -2.30 27.98
CA VAL A 51 15.94 -2.81 28.91
C VAL A 51 16.57 -4.13 28.47
N SER A 52 15.95 -4.85 27.54
CA SER A 52 16.49 -6.08 26.96
C SER A 52 16.55 -6.00 25.43
N GLY A 53 17.47 -6.78 24.84
CA GLY A 53 17.73 -6.80 23.41
C GLY A 53 18.45 -8.09 23.02
N ASP A 54 18.79 -8.20 21.74
CA ASP A 54 19.57 -9.30 21.20
C ASP A 54 21.07 -9.21 21.59
N PRO A 55 21.66 -10.24 22.22
CA PRO A 55 23.07 -10.23 22.59
C PRO A 55 24.03 -10.33 21.40
N TYR A 56 23.59 -10.82 20.24
CA TYR A 56 24.40 -11.02 19.04
C TYR A 56 24.26 -9.86 18.05
N MET A 57 23.11 -9.20 18.00
CA MET A 57 22.88 -8.06 17.11
C MET A 57 23.08 -6.74 17.85
N GLN A 58 24.26 -6.15 17.68
CA GLN A 58 24.62 -4.86 18.28
C GLN A 58 24.71 -3.75 17.23
N ILE A 59 23.98 -2.68 17.47
CA ILE A 59 23.98 -1.46 16.65
C ILE A 59 24.65 -0.38 17.49
N PHE A 60 25.89 0.00 17.14
CA PHE A 60 26.71 0.98 17.90
C PHE A 60 26.90 0.63 19.38
N GLY A 61 27.12 -0.65 19.68
CA GLY A 61 27.32 -1.14 21.05
C GLY A 61 26.03 -1.23 21.89
N LYS A 62 24.86 -0.93 21.30
CA LYS A 62 23.55 -1.18 21.90
C LYS A 62 22.91 -2.39 21.25
N ALA A 63 22.38 -3.31 22.05
CA ALA A 63 21.66 -4.47 21.55
C ALA A 63 20.37 -4.04 20.82
N ALA A 64 20.07 -4.64 19.67
CA ALA A 64 18.83 -4.40 18.94
C ALA A 64 17.63 -5.02 19.68
N ALA A 65 16.52 -4.30 19.76
CA ALA A 65 15.32 -4.77 20.44
C ALA A 65 14.54 -5.77 19.57
N ARG A 66 14.03 -6.83 20.19
CA ARG A 66 13.26 -7.91 19.56
C ARG A 66 11.85 -7.99 20.11
N VAL A 67 11.02 -8.75 19.39
CA VAL A 67 9.70 -9.15 19.89
C VAL A 67 9.82 -9.81 21.25
N ASN A 68 8.91 -9.44 22.15
CA ASN A 68 8.86 -9.87 23.55
C ASN A 68 9.96 -9.32 24.47
N ASP A 69 10.83 -8.43 23.99
CA ASP A 69 11.76 -7.72 24.88
C ASP A 69 11.02 -6.82 25.86
N SER A 70 11.64 -6.65 27.02
CA SER A 70 11.06 -5.97 28.17
C SER A 70 11.36 -4.48 28.15
N LEU A 71 10.35 -3.72 28.54
CA LEU A 71 10.44 -2.30 28.84
C LEU A 71 10.67 -2.11 30.35
N SER A 72 11.19 -0.94 30.73
CA SER A 72 11.42 -0.58 32.14
C SER A 72 10.15 -0.57 32.99
N CYS A 73 8.97 -0.48 32.37
CA CYS A 73 7.67 -0.59 33.04
C CYS A 73 7.15 -2.03 33.16
N GLY A 74 7.88 -3.03 32.64
CA GLY A 74 7.46 -4.44 32.60
C GLY A 74 6.58 -4.82 31.41
N CYS A 75 6.17 -3.86 30.56
CA CYS A 75 5.50 -4.16 29.30
C CYS A 75 6.45 -4.81 28.29
N LYS A 76 5.89 -5.48 27.29
CA LYS A 76 6.64 -6.16 26.22
C LYS A 76 6.45 -5.46 24.89
N LEU A 77 7.47 -5.54 24.04
CA LEU A 77 7.42 -5.08 22.66
C LEU A 77 6.68 -6.08 21.76
N LEU A 78 5.77 -5.58 20.94
CA LEU A 78 5.01 -6.37 19.97
C LEU A 78 5.52 -6.08 18.55
N PRO A 79 5.53 -7.09 17.67
CA PRO A 79 5.92 -6.88 16.28
C PRO A 79 4.90 -5.99 15.56
N GLN A 80 5.40 -5.11 14.70
CA GLN A 80 4.61 -4.37 13.71
C GLN A 80 5.17 -4.58 12.31
N GLN A 81 5.45 -5.84 11.97
CA GLN A 81 5.86 -6.19 10.63
C GLN A 81 4.80 -7.09 10.02
N ASN A 82 4.29 -6.65 8.88
CA ASN A 82 3.41 -7.44 8.04
C ASN A 82 4.29 -8.38 7.22
N LEU A 83 4.77 -9.47 7.82
CA LEU A 83 5.44 -10.51 7.04
C LEU A 83 4.34 -11.34 6.37
N VAL A 84 3.91 -10.93 5.17
CA VAL A 84 3.13 -11.80 4.28
C VAL A 84 4.09 -12.83 3.70
N VAL A 85 4.35 -13.90 4.46
CA VAL A 85 4.91 -15.11 3.85
C VAL A 85 3.75 -15.82 3.20
N GLN A 86 3.72 -15.85 1.87
CA GLN A 86 2.92 -16.83 1.16
C GLN A 86 3.56 -18.19 1.43
N ASP A 87 3.06 -18.89 2.44
CA ASP A 87 3.44 -20.28 2.70
C ASP A 87 2.87 -21.12 1.55
N ASN A 88 3.73 -21.56 0.63
CA ASN A 88 3.32 -22.45 -0.46
C ASN A 88 3.27 -23.88 0.09
N GLY A 89 2.41 -24.12 1.08
CA GLY A 89 2.34 -25.35 1.85
C GLY A 89 0.93 -25.64 2.31
N GLY A 90 0.23 -26.51 1.58
CA GLY A 90 -1.11 -26.98 1.94
C GLY A 90 -1.12 -27.67 3.31
N GLY A 91 -1.75 -27.05 4.29
CA GLY A 91 -1.90 -27.61 5.63
C GLY A 91 -3.04 -26.95 6.37
N ALA A 92 -4.17 -27.64 6.43
CA ALA A 92 -5.36 -27.23 7.17
C ALA A 92 -5.06 -27.13 8.67
N VAL A 93 -5.25 -25.93 9.26
CA VAL A 93 -5.46 -25.78 10.70
C VAL A 93 -6.54 -24.75 10.99
N GLN A 94 -7.56 -25.21 11.72
CA GLN A 94 -8.62 -24.43 12.34
C GLN A 94 -8.04 -23.37 13.29
N GLY A 95 -8.41 -22.11 13.06
CA GLY A 95 -8.18 -21.01 13.99
C GLY A 95 -9.49 -20.25 14.22
N SER A 96 -10.22 -20.63 15.26
CA SER A 96 -11.18 -19.75 15.90
C SER A 96 -10.41 -18.71 16.72
N GLN A 97 -10.72 -17.43 16.52
CA GLN A 97 -10.92 -16.39 17.54
C GLN A 97 -11.06 -15.04 16.82
N ALA A 98 -12.21 -14.43 17.04
CA ALA A 98 -12.62 -13.18 16.44
C ALA A 98 -11.80 -12.00 16.97
N SER A 99 -11.30 -11.17 16.05
CA SER A 99 -11.13 -9.75 16.30
C SER A 99 -11.72 -9.03 15.10
N ASN A 100 -12.59 -8.04 15.37
CA ASN A 100 -13.25 -7.21 14.37
C ASN A 100 -12.21 -6.41 13.57
N ALA A 101 -11.58 -7.04 12.59
CA ALA A 101 -11.11 -6.37 11.41
C ALA A 101 -12.21 -6.57 10.37
N THR A 102 -12.74 -5.45 9.86
CA THR A 102 -13.56 -5.38 8.66
C THR A 102 -13.16 -6.49 7.72
N GLN A 103 -14.07 -7.44 7.51
CA GLN A 103 -13.94 -8.46 6.49
C GLN A 103 -13.86 -7.72 5.15
N ASP A 104 -12.64 -7.42 4.73
CA ASP A 104 -12.34 -7.17 3.33
C ASP A 104 -12.76 -8.46 2.65
N SER A 105 -13.96 -8.38 2.07
CA SER A 105 -14.59 -9.47 1.39
C SER A 105 -13.62 -9.84 0.30
N PHE A 106 -13.07 -11.04 0.41
CA PHE A 106 -12.17 -11.67 -0.55
C PHE A 106 -12.97 -11.86 -1.85
N MET A 107 -13.24 -10.76 -2.56
CA MET A 107 -13.50 -10.83 -3.98
C MET A 107 -12.20 -11.35 -4.57
N PRO A 108 -12.25 -12.34 -5.47
CA PRO A 108 -11.11 -12.59 -6.33
C PRO A 108 -10.81 -11.26 -7.01
N GLN A 109 -9.70 -10.63 -6.64
CA GLN A 109 -9.15 -9.53 -7.42
C GLN A 109 -8.64 -10.18 -8.70
N THR A 110 -9.58 -10.48 -9.60
CA THR A 110 -9.29 -10.46 -11.02
C THR A 110 -8.74 -9.07 -11.21
N ASP A 111 -7.43 -8.95 -11.35
CA ASP A 111 -6.78 -7.69 -11.69
C ASP A 111 -7.26 -7.31 -13.11
N GLU A 112 -8.52 -6.89 -13.20
CA GLU A 112 -9.08 -6.22 -14.36
C GLU A 112 -8.47 -4.83 -14.35
N HIS A 113 -7.40 -4.67 -15.11
CA HIS A 113 -6.77 -3.38 -15.29
C HIS A 113 -7.68 -2.51 -16.14
N GLY A 114 -8.35 -1.55 -15.51
CA GLY A 114 -9.15 -0.55 -16.21
C GLY A 114 -8.25 0.59 -16.72
N ILE A 115 -8.18 0.81 -18.03
CA ILE A 115 -7.54 2.01 -18.58
C ILE A 115 -8.60 3.09 -18.78
N LYS A 116 -8.30 4.30 -18.31
CA LYS A 116 -9.14 5.48 -18.46
C LYS A 116 -8.32 6.61 -19.07
N PHE A 117 -8.78 7.16 -20.19
CA PHE A 117 -8.13 8.30 -20.83
C PHE A 117 -8.85 9.60 -20.45
N GLN A 118 -8.08 10.67 -20.25
CA GLN A 118 -8.63 12.02 -20.08
C GLN A 118 -8.28 12.86 -21.31
N LEU A 119 -9.29 13.22 -22.09
CA LEU A 119 -9.16 14.14 -23.22
C LEU A 119 -9.12 15.57 -22.69
N LYS A 120 -8.03 16.27 -23.00
CA LYS A 120 -7.85 17.69 -22.72
C LYS A 120 -7.57 18.41 -24.02
N ASP A 121 -8.16 19.59 -24.14
CA ASP A 121 -7.87 20.50 -25.25
C ASP A 121 -6.42 21.01 -25.15
N GLN A 122 -5.67 20.92 -26.25
CA GLN A 122 -4.24 21.26 -26.27
C GLN A 122 -3.97 22.76 -26.14
N GLU A 123 -4.90 23.63 -26.56
CA GLU A 123 -4.75 25.08 -26.48
C GLU A 123 -5.27 25.66 -25.15
N THR A 124 -6.38 25.13 -24.64
CA THR A 124 -7.06 25.70 -23.47
C THR A 124 -6.86 24.90 -22.18
N GLY A 125 -6.32 23.68 -22.26
CA GLY A 125 -6.14 22.78 -21.13
C GLY A 125 -7.46 22.35 -20.46
N LYS A 126 -8.60 22.74 -21.03
CA LYS A 126 -9.93 22.43 -20.51
C LYS A 126 -10.27 20.98 -20.86
N PRO A 127 -10.88 20.22 -19.93
CA PRO A 127 -11.36 18.88 -20.23
C PRO A 127 -12.42 18.96 -21.33
N LEU A 128 -12.24 18.19 -22.40
CA LEU A 128 -13.18 18.14 -23.52
C LEU A 128 -14.25 17.10 -23.20
N ALA A 129 -15.39 17.59 -22.74
CA ALA A 129 -16.59 16.79 -22.51
C ALA A 129 -17.37 16.56 -23.81
N GLN A 130 -18.10 15.45 -23.89
CA GLN A 130 -18.96 15.08 -25.03
C GLN A 130 -18.22 14.88 -26.35
N GLN A 131 -16.90 14.68 -26.31
CA GLN A 131 -16.14 14.32 -27.49
C GLN A 131 -16.35 12.85 -27.81
N TYR A 132 -16.72 12.56 -29.06
CA TYR A 132 -16.82 11.19 -29.59
C TYR A 132 -15.42 10.59 -29.74
N PHE A 133 -15.22 9.42 -29.17
CA PHE A 133 -13.98 8.66 -29.29
C PHE A 133 -14.27 7.25 -29.81
N LYS A 134 -13.31 6.74 -30.59
CA LYS A 134 -13.26 5.33 -30.99
C LYS A 134 -11.98 4.73 -30.44
N LEU A 135 -12.12 3.72 -29.60
CA LEU A 135 -11.02 2.97 -28.98
C LEU A 135 -10.99 1.57 -29.60
N GLN A 136 -9.84 1.20 -30.16
CA GLN A 136 -9.64 -0.13 -30.70
C GLN A 136 -8.74 -0.93 -29.76
N GLY A 137 -9.35 -1.91 -29.09
CA GLY A 137 -8.64 -2.83 -28.22
C GLY A 137 -7.84 -3.88 -29.01
N PRO A 138 -6.86 -4.53 -28.34
CA PRO A 138 -5.93 -5.49 -28.96
C PRO A 138 -6.61 -6.77 -29.46
N ASP A 139 -7.77 -7.14 -28.91
CA ASP A 139 -8.58 -8.29 -29.35
C ASP A 139 -9.55 -7.94 -30.50
N GLY A 140 -9.40 -6.76 -31.13
CA GLY A 140 -10.31 -6.26 -32.16
C GLY A 140 -11.63 -5.71 -31.60
N SER A 141 -11.72 -5.51 -30.29
CA SER A 141 -12.88 -4.88 -29.64
C SER A 141 -12.88 -3.38 -29.91
N GLU A 142 -13.85 -2.92 -30.69
CA GLU A 142 -14.08 -1.49 -30.90
C GLU A 142 -15.06 -0.97 -29.86
N ILE A 143 -14.61 0.00 -29.05
CA ILE A 143 -15.44 0.70 -28.07
C ILE A 143 -15.63 2.12 -28.59
N GLU A 144 -16.87 2.47 -28.88
CA GLU A 144 -17.28 3.82 -29.21
C GLU A 144 -18.00 4.44 -28.02
N GLY A 145 -17.74 5.71 -27.77
CA GLY A 145 -18.35 6.40 -26.64
C GLY A 145 -18.17 7.90 -26.69
N PHE A 146 -18.85 8.57 -25.77
CA PHE A 146 -18.69 9.99 -25.52
C PHE A 146 -17.97 10.19 -24.19
N THR A 147 -17.07 11.16 -24.15
CA THR A 147 -16.41 11.56 -22.90
C THR A 147 -17.36 12.28 -21.96
N ASP A 148 -17.22 12.04 -20.65
CA ASP A 148 -18.03 12.71 -19.61
C ASP A 148 -17.69 14.22 -19.47
N GLU A 149 -18.48 14.97 -18.69
CA GLU A 149 -18.26 16.39 -18.35
C GLU A 149 -16.84 16.74 -17.84
N ASN A 150 -16.11 15.73 -17.35
CA ASN A 150 -14.73 15.85 -16.86
C ASN A 150 -13.67 15.43 -17.90
N GLY A 151 -14.07 15.21 -19.16
CA GLY A 151 -13.22 14.81 -20.28
C GLY A 151 -12.74 13.37 -20.21
N PHE A 152 -13.42 12.53 -19.43
CA PHE A 152 -13.01 11.16 -19.16
C PHE A 152 -13.67 10.20 -20.14
N THR A 153 -12.89 9.28 -20.71
CA THR A 153 -13.45 8.15 -21.47
C THR A 153 -14.08 7.15 -20.52
N GLU A 154 -14.98 6.33 -21.05
CA GLU A 154 -15.52 5.16 -20.34
C GLU A 154 -14.37 4.23 -19.91
N LEU A 155 -14.54 3.57 -18.77
CA LEU A 155 -13.53 2.68 -18.20
C LEU A 155 -13.37 1.46 -19.12
N ILE A 156 -12.24 1.36 -19.81
CA ILE A 156 -11.95 0.18 -20.62
C ILE A 156 -11.37 -0.87 -19.70
N LYS A 157 -12.07 -1.99 -19.56
CA LYS A 157 -11.53 -3.20 -18.96
C LYS A 157 -10.51 -3.80 -19.93
N THR A 158 -9.25 -3.42 -19.81
CA THR A 158 -8.19 -4.26 -20.35
C THR A 158 -8.07 -5.46 -19.43
N GLY A 159 -7.93 -6.66 -20.00
CA GLY A 159 -7.73 -7.85 -19.19
C GLY A 159 -6.43 -7.78 -18.37
N THR A 160 -5.91 -8.93 -18.00
CA THR A 160 -4.79 -9.08 -17.06
C THR A 160 -3.42 -8.63 -17.60
N GLU A 161 -3.34 -7.98 -18.77
CA GLU A 161 -2.08 -7.61 -19.43
C GLU A 161 -2.10 -6.15 -19.90
N ALA A 162 -1.04 -5.42 -19.61
CA ALA A 162 -0.81 -4.07 -20.13
C ALA A 162 -0.57 -4.14 -21.65
N LYS A 163 -1.59 -3.77 -22.43
CA LYS A 163 -1.55 -3.77 -23.90
C LYS A 163 -1.73 -2.35 -24.42
N GLU A 164 -1.03 -2.06 -25.51
CA GLU A 164 -1.18 -0.80 -26.24
C GLU A 164 -2.60 -0.74 -26.85
N ILE A 165 -3.23 0.43 -26.76
CA ILE A 165 -4.57 0.71 -27.30
C ILE A 165 -4.44 1.92 -28.20
N ASP A 166 -5.00 1.81 -29.39
CA ASP A 166 -5.12 2.94 -30.30
C ASP A 166 -6.40 3.74 -29.98
N LEU A 167 -6.19 4.97 -29.51
CA LEU A 167 -7.26 5.97 -29.32
C LEU A 167 -7.36 6.85 -30.56
N THR A 168 -8.47 6.73 -31.28
CA THR A 168 -8.80 7.65 -32.37
C THR A 168 -9.84 8.65 -31.88
N THR A 169 -9.43 9.91 -31.75
CA THR A 169 -10.34 11.03 -31.45
C THR A 169 -10.70 11.74 -32.74
N PHE A 170 -12.00 11.92 -33.00
CA PHE A 170 -12.46 12.73 -34.14
C PHE A 170 -12.71 14.16 -33.67
N ASP A 171 -11.83 15.07 -34.09
CA ASP A 171 -12.03 16.50 -33.85
C ASP A 171 -13.08 17.06 -34.82
N LEU A 172 -14.31 17.20 -34.33
CA LEU A 172 -15.43 17.82 -35.06
C LEU A 172 -15.41 19.35 -35.01
N SER A 173 -14.39 19.97 -34.41
CA SER A 173 -14.25 21.43 -34.40
C SER A 173 -13.92 22.01 -35.78
N GLN A 174 -13.45 21.17 -36.71
CA GLN A 174 -13.29 21.54 -38.11
C GLN A 174 -14.55 21.20 -38.91
N PRO A 175 -15.15 22.18 -39.61
CA PRO A 175 -16.29 21.90 -40.48
C PRO A 175 -15.88 20.86 -41.53
N MET A 176 -16.74 19.87 -41.76
CA MET A 176 -16.53 18.86 -42.81
C MET A 176 -16.09 19.54 -44.10
N ALA A 177 -15.02 19.02 -44.72
CA ALA A 177 -14.63 19.45 -46.05
C ALA A 177 -15.86 19.33 -46.97
N LYS A 178 -16.10 20.37 -47.78
CA LYS A 178 -17.17 20.38 -48.78
C LYS A 178 -17.06 19.11 -49.62
N TRP A 179 -18.21 18.47 -49.83
CA TRP A 179 -18.41 17.51 -50.91
C TRP A 179 -17.93 18.10 -52.25
N GLU A 180 -16.99 17.44 -52.93
CA GLU A 180 -16.81 17.60 -54.38
C GLU A 180 -17.37 16.37 -55.07
#